data_AF-A0A0P7XPW2-F1
#
_entry.id   AF-A0A0P7XPW2-F1
#
_cell.length_a   1.000
_cell.length_b   1.000
_cell.length_c   1.000
_cell.angle_alpha   90.00
_cell.angle_beta   90.00
_cell.angle_gamma   90.00
#
_symmetry.space_group_name_H-M   'P 1'
#
loop_
_entity.id
_entity.type
_entity.pdbx_description
1 polymer ?
#
loop_
_entity_poly.entity_id
_entity_poly.type
_entity_poly.pdbx_seq_one_letter_code
_entity_poly.pdbx_strand_id
1 'polypeptide(L)'
;MRHKLLGLLGLIFSLAACEVKTEAEKIVDKSIAAHGGERYKSARIDFDFRDIHYQIFKSPDRFEYTREFTDSLGQVKDLLNNEGFTRWIDGVEVDTLSEERIGAFSRSVNSVAYFAFLPYGLNDPSAMKSYLGETTLNGENYHLVKVTFQQDGGGEDFDDEFLYWIGTEDFYVDFMAYSYHTDGGG
;
A
#
# COMPACT_ATOMS: atom_id res chain seq x y z
N MET A 1 53.66 36.59 -21.81
CA MET A 1 52.98 36.28 -20.53
C MET A 1 51.57 35.81 -20.89
N ARG A 2 51.26 34.51 -20.74
CA ARG A 2 50.53 33.95 -19.59
C ARG A 2 49.06 34.43 -19.60
N HIS A 3 48.00 33.64 -19.66
CA HIS A 3 47.78 32.20 -19.51
C HIS A 3 46.40 31.84 -20.10
N LYS A 4 46.30 30.62 -20.64
CA LYS A 4 45.21 29.64 -20.54
C LYS A 4 43.80 30.12 -20.16
N LEU A 5 42.79 29.76 -20.96
CA LEU A 5 41.74 28.86 -20.50
C LEU A 5 41.01 28.20 -21.68
N LEU A 6 41.35 26.94 -21.91
CA LEU A 6 40.68 26.04 -22.82
C LEU A 6 39.42 25.54 -22.08
N GLY A 7 38.27 26.15 -22.35
CA GLY A 7 36.98 25.73 -21.80
C GLY A 7 36.42 24.57 -22.61
N LEU A 8 36.84 23.34 -22.27
CA LEU A 8 36.21 22.12 -22.76
C LEU A 8 34.87 21.96 -22.02
N LEU A 9 33.78 22.43 -22.63
CA LEU A 9 32.43 22.21 -22.14
C LEU A 9 32.09 20.73 -22.39
N GLY A 10 32.36 19.90 -21.39
CA GLY A 10 31.97 18.48 -21.38
C GLY A 10 30.45 18.37 -21.44
N LEU A 11 29.94 17.90 -22.57
CA LEU A 11 28.55 17.54 -22.75
C LEU A 11 28.28 16.28 -21.91
N ILE A 12 27.76 16.48 -20.69
CA ILE A 12 27.26 15.39 -19.85
C ILE A 12 26.00 14.88 -20.53
N PHE A 13 26.15 13.84 -21.35
CA PHE A 13 25.05 12.99 -21.78
C PHE A 13 24.55 12.23 -20.54
N SER A 14 23.56 12.79 -19.85
CA SER A 14 22.73 12.03 -18.93
C SER A 14 21.97 11.00 -19.76
N LEU A 15 22.51 9.78 -19.86
CA LEU A 15 21.76 8.61 -20.25
C LEU A 15 20.68 8.42 -19.18
N ALA A 16 19.50 8.98 -19.42
CA ALA A 16 18.30 8.53 -18.75
C ALA A 16 18.12 7.07 -19.18
N ALA A 17 18.61 6.14 -18.35
CA ALA A 17 18.29 4.74 -18.48
C ALA A 17 16.76 4.66 -18.36
N CYS A 18 16.11 4.43 -19.50
CA CYS A 18 14.69 4.12 -19.51
C CYS A 18 14.58 2.75 -18.85
N GLU A 19 14.24 2.73 -17.56
CA GLU A 19 14.09 1.50 -16.80
C GLU A 19 12.92 0.72 -17.41
N VAL A 20 13.23 -0.41 -18.06
CA VAL A 20 12.22 -1.22 -18.74
C VAL A 20 11.42 -1.94 -17.65
N LYS A 21 10.15 -1.58 -17.50
CA LYS A 21 9.24 -2.27 -16.58
C LYS A 21 9.23 -3.78 -16.86
N THR A 22 9.31 -4.56 -15.80
CA THR A 22 9.12 -6.01 -15.79
C THR A 22 7.70 -6.38 -16.21
N GLU A 23 7.48 -7.63 -16.59
CA GLU A 23 6.13 -8.11 -16.91
C GLU A 23 5.19 -8.03 -15.70
N ALA A 24 5.69 -8.30 -14.49
CA ALA A 24 4.90 -8.19 -13.26
C ALA A 24 4.41 -6.75 -13.03
N GLU A 25 5.28 -5.76 -13.20
CA GLU A 25 4.92 -4.35 -13.08
C GLU A 25 3.88 -3.92 -14.12
N LYS A 26 4.02 -4.38 -15.36
CA LYS A 26 3.03 -4.10 -16.42
C LYS A 26 1.66 -4.70 -16.10
N ILE A 27 1.61 -5.92 -15.57
CA ILE A 27 0.36 -6.57 -15.16
C ILE A 27 -0.28 -5.81 -14.00
N VAL A 28 0.51 -5.45 -12.99
CA VAL A 28 0.05 -4.64 -11.85
C VAL A 28 -0.46 -3.27 -12.31
N ASP A 29 0.24 -2.57 -13.21
CA ASP A 29 -0.23 -1.29 -13.76
C ASP A 29 -1.59 -1.40 -14.46
N LYS A 30 -1.79 -2.47 -15.26
CA LYS A 30 -3.09 -2.73 -15.91
C LYS A 30 -4.17 -3.01 -14.87
N SER A 31 -3.85 -3.78 -13.85
CA SER A 31 -4.77 -4.05 -12.76
C SER A 31 -5.16 -2.78 -12.00
N ILE A 32 -4.19 -1.92 -11.71
CA ILE A 32 -4.42 -0.60 -11.11
C ILE A 32 -5.35 0.23 -12.00
N ALA A 33 -5.12 0.26 -13.31
CA ALA A 33 -6.00 0.95 -14.25
C ALA A 33 -7.45 0.41 -14.23
N ALA A 34 -7.63 -0.92 -14.15
CA ALA A 34 -8.94 -1.56 -14.08
C ALA A 34 -9.72 -1.23 -12.80
N HIS A 35 -9.02 -0.99 -11.67
CA HIS A 35 -9.63 -0.66 -10.38
C HIS A 35 -9.88 0.84 -10.16
N GLY A 36 -9.58 1.71 -11.13
CA GLY A 36 -9.82 3.16 -11.05
C GLY A 36 -8.58 4.02 -11.24
N GLY A 37 -7.39 3.41 -11.27
CA GLY A 37 -6.13 4.00 -11.69
C GLY A 37 -5.82 5.32 -11.00
N GLU A 38 -5.71 6.38 -11.81
CA GLU A 38 -5.38 7.74 -11.37
C GLU A 38 -6.34 8.31 -10.32
N ARG A 39 -7.57 7.79 -10.20
CA ARG A 39 -8.54 8.23 -9.19
C ARG A 39 -8.05 7.96 -7.77
N TYR A 40 -7.16 6.98 -7.56
CA TYR A 40 -6.56 6.71 -6.26
C TYR A 40 -5.49 7.73 -5.84
N LYS A 41 -4.98 8.57 -6.75
CA LYS A 41 -4.01 9.63 -6.39
C LYS A 41 -4.60 10.63 -5.42
N SER A 42 -5.90 10.88 -5.51
CA SER A 42 -6.66 11.70 -4.57
C SER A 42 -8.04 11.08 -4.40
N ALA A 43 -8.21 10.32 -3.33
CA ALA A 43 -9.42 9.56 -3.07
C ALA A 43 -9.91 9.76 -1.65
N ARG A 44 -11.24 9.77 -1.53
CA ARG A 44 -11.95 9.56 -0.27
C ARG A 44 -12.82 8.32 -0.43
N ILE A 45 -12.61 7.34 0.43
CA ILE A 45 -13.33 6.07 0.45
C ILE A 45 -14.03 5.97 1.80
N ASP A 46 -15.30 5.58 1.79
CA ASP A 46 -16.16 5.50 2.96
C ASP A 46 -16.91 4.17 2.87
N PHE A 47 -16.78 3.32 3.91
CA PHE A 47 -17.34 1.97 3.91
C PHE A 47 -17.42 1.40 5.33
N ASP A 48 -18.30 0.41 5.50
CA ASP A 48 -18.40 -0.39 6.72
C ASP A 48 -17.73 -1.75 6.52
N PHE A 49 -16.94 -2.18 7.51
CA PHE A 49 -16.32 -3.50 7.52
C PHE A 49 -16.35 -4.09 8.94
N ARG A 50 -17.02 -5.24 9.09
CA ARG A 50 -17.18 -5.94 10.39
C ARG A 50 -17.72 -5.02 11.50
N ASP A 51 -18.78 -4.28 11.19
CA ASP A 51 -19.45 -3.33 12.10
C ASP A 51 -18.59 -2.13 12.55
N ILE A 52 -17.49 -1.86 11.83
CA ILE A 52 -16.65 -0.67 12.00
C ILE A 52 -16.81 0.20 10.76
N HIS A 53 -17.08 1.48 10.97
CA HIS A 53 -17.15 2.47 9.91
C HIS A 53 -15.76 3.03 9.62
N TYR A 54 -15.31 2.99 8.38
CA TYR A 54 -14.00 3.49 7.95
C TYR A 54 -14.15 4.65 6.99
N GLN A 55 -13.33 5.68 7.18
CA GLN A 55 -13.13 6.72 6.17
C GLN A 55 -11.64 6.83 5.87
N ILE A 56 -11.30 6.72 4.61
CA ILE A 56 -9.92 6.74 4.14
C ILE A 56 -9.78 7.90 3.17
N PHE A 57 -8.92 8.83 3.51
CA PHE A 57 -8.51 9.90 2.63
C PHE A 57 -7.02 9.76 2.31
N LYS A 58 -6.69 9.88 1.03
CA LYS A 58 -5.30 9.90 0.56
C LYS A 58 -5.15 10.87 -0.59
N SER A 59 -4.12 11.69 -0.53
CA SER A 59 -3.64 12.57 -1.61
C SER A 59 -2.12 12.38 -1.77
N PRO A 60 -1.47 13.03 -2.75
CA PRO A 60 -0.02 12.92 -2.91
C PRO A 60 0.80 13.43 -1.73
N ASP A 61 0.23 14.34 -0.93
CA ASP A 61 0.91 15.05 0.16
C ASP A 61 0.41 14.66 1.55
N ARG A 62 -0.76 14.04 1.68
CA ARG A 62 -1.32 13.70 2.99
C ARG A 62 -2.21 12.47 2.96
N PHE A 63 -2.41 11.86 4.13
CA PHE A 63 -3.40 10.83 4.32
C PHE A 63 -4.12 11.03 5.66
N GLU A 64 -5.35 10.55 5.73
CA GLU A 64 -6.17 10.58 6.94
C GLU A 64 -7.06 9.35 6.94
N TYR A 65 -6.82 8.44 7.89
CA TYR A 65 -7.56 7.20 8.02
C TYR A 65 -8.31 7.20 9.35
N THR A 66 -9.62 7.10 9.30
CA THR A 66 -10.46 7.02 10.47
C THR A 66 -11.14 5.67 10.55
N ARG A 67 -11.38 5.23 11.79
CA ARG A 67 -12.37 4.19 12.07
C ARG A 67 -13.22 4.57 13.26
N GLU A 68 -14.51 4.23 13.18
CA GLU A 68 -15.49 4.53 14.20
C GLU A 68 -16.28 3.27 14.55
N PHE A 69 -16.38 2.96 15.84
CA PHE A 69 -17.09 1.79 16.33
C PHE A 69 -17.54 2.01 17.78
N THR A 70 -18.43 1.15 18.29
CA THR A 70 -18.86 1.18 19.69
C THR A 70 -18.37 -0.08 20.39
N ASP A 71 -17.76 0.08 21.57
CA ASP A 71 -17.36 -1.03 22.43
C ASP A 71 -17.76 -0.80 23.90
N SER A 72 -17.22 -1.60 24.83
CA SER A 72 -17.51 -1.48 26.26
C SER A 72 -17.10 -0.16 26.90
N LEU A 73 -16.23 0.62 26.26
CA LEU A 73 -15.74 1.91 26.74
C LEU A 73 -16.60 3.07 26.24
N GLY A 74 -17.37 2.89 25.17
CA GLY A 74 -18.21 3.93 24.56
C GLY A 74 -18.08 3.97 23.04
N GLN A 75 -18.40 5.12 22.45
CA GLN A 75 -18.15 5.38 21.03
C GLN A 75 -16.68 5.71 20.82
N VAL A 76 -15.95 4.83 20.14
CA VAL A 76 -14.54 5.00 19.82
C VAL A 76 -14.40 5.60 18.42
N LYS A 77 -13.55 6.62 18.31
CA LYS A 77 -13.04 7.12 17.04
C LYS A 77 -11.53 7.08 17.07
N ASP A 78 -10.93 6.43 16.08
CA ASP A 78 -9.50 6.46 15.85
C ASP A 78 -9.21 7.28 14.59
N LEU A 79 -8.10 8.01 14.63
CA LEU A 79 -7.52 8.73 13.51
C LEU A 79 -6.04 8.38 13.39
N LEU A 80 -5.60 8.04 12.18
CA LEU A 80 -4.20 7.95 11.81
C LEU A 80 -3.94 8.87 10.62
N ASN A 81 -2.98 9.78 10.74
CA ASN A 81 -2.59 10.72 9.69
C ASN A 81 -1.08 10.99 9.73
N ASN A 82 -0.63 12.00 8.98
CA ASN A 82 0.77 12.39 8.91
C ASN A 82 1.34 12.88 10.25
N GLU A 83 0.50 13.37 11.16
CA GLU A 83 0.89 13.86 12.48
C GLU A 83 0.98 12.74 13.54
N GLY A 84 0.32 11.61 13.30
CA GLY A 84 0.35 10.44 14.16
C GLY A 84 -1.03 9.83 14.38
N PHE A 85 -1.20 9.22 15.55
CA PHE A 85 -2.44 8.56 15.93
C PHE A 85 -3.15 9.31 17.05
N THR A 86 -4.46 9.44 16.93
CA THR A 86 -5.33 10.03 17.96
C THR A 86 -6.55 9.16 18.16
N ARG A 87 -6.98 9.00 19.41
CA ARG A 87 -8.21 8.28 19.78
C ARG A 87 -9.12 9.19 20.60
N TRP A 88 -10.42 9.10 20.32
CA TRP A 88 -11.48 9.65 21.16
C TRP A 88 -12.39 8.53 21.68
N ILE A 89 -12.88 8.70 22.91
CA ILE A 89 -13.96 7.88 23.50
C ILE A 89 -15.06 8.85 23.94
N ASP A 90 -16.27 8.66 23.43
CA ASP A 90 -17.43 9.55 23.66
C ASP A 90 -17.09 11.04 23.40
N GLY A 91 -16.27 11.29 22.38
CA GLY A 91 -15.83 12.62 21.97
C GLY A 91 -14.70 13.24 22.80
N VAL A 92 -14.20 12.54 23.82
CA VAL A 92 -13.06 12.98 24.65
C VAL A 92 -11.77 12.32 24.15
N GLU A 93 -10.75 13.13 23.86
CA GLU A 93 -9.45 12.64 23.42
C GLU A 93 -8.75 11.85 24.53
N VAL A 94 -8.13 10.73 24.18
CA VAL A 94 -7.40 9.86 25.11
C VAL A 94 -5.90 10.12 24.97
N ASP A 95 -5.34 10.91 25.89
CA ASP A 95 -3.92 11.30 25.92
C ASP A 95 -3.03 10.37 26.78
N THR A 96 -3.61 9.32 27.35
CA THR A 96 -2.94 8.38 28.29
C THR A 96 -2.55 7.04 27.66
N LEU A 97 -2.65 6.90 26.34
CA LEU A 97 -2.25 5.67 25.64
C LEU A 97 -0.74 5.43 25.75
N SER A 98 -0.35 4.19 26.02
CA SER A 98 1.05 3.79 25.92
C SER A 98 1.50 3.74 24.46
N GLU A 99 2.81 3.87 24.21
CA GLU A 99 3.40 3.75 22.88
C GLU A 99 3.05 2.41 22.21
N GLU A 100 3.01 1.32 22.97
CA GLU A 100 2.57 -0.01 22.50
C GLU A 100 1.14 0.03 21.94
N ARG A 101 0.22 0.70 22.65
CA ARG A 101 -1.19 0.82 22.23
C ARG A 101 -1.33 1.71 21.02
N ILE A 102 -0.60 2.83 20.98
CA ILE A 102 -0.53 3.71 19.82
C ILE A 102 -0.06 2.92 18.59
N GLY A 103 1.03 2.15 18.70
CA GLY A 103 1.55 1.32 17.62
C GLY A 103 0.55 0.27 17.15
N ALA A 104 -0.07 -0.47 18.09
CA ALA A 104 -1.04 -1.52 17.76
C ALA A 104 -2.28 -0.96 17.05
N PHE A 105 -2.83 0.15 17.52
CA PHE A 105 -4.00 0.76 16.88
C PHE A 105 -3.64 1.41 15.53
N SER A 106 -2.48 2.06 15.42
CA SER A 106 -1.98 2.60 14.16
C SER A 106 -1.85 1.52 13.09
N ARG A 107 -1.19 0.39 13.41
CA ARG A 107 -1.08 -0.76 12.49
C ARG A 107 -2.46 -1.27 12.09
N SER A 108 -3.37 -1.45 13.05
CA SER A 108 -4.72 -1.95 12.78
C SER A 108 -5.53 -1.05 11.83
N VAL A 109 -5.44 0.28 11.97
CA VAL A 109 -6.09 1.23 11.05
C VAL A 109 -5.40 1.23 9.69
N ASN A 110 -4.06 1.25 9.66
CA ASN A 110 -3.27 1.29 8.45
C ASN A 110 -3.47 0.04 7.58
N SER A 111 -3.54 -1.16 8.17
CA SER A 111 -3.73 -2.40 7.42
C SER A 111 -5.04 -2.41 6.64
N VAL A 112 -6.15 -1.97 7.24
CA VAL A 112 -7.44 -1.89 6.52
C VAL A 112 -7.38 -0.86 5.40
N ALA A 113 -6.72 0.28 5.64
CA ALA A 113 -6.55 1.29 4.61
C ALA A 113 -5.69 0.81 3.43
N TYR A 114 -4.67 0.02 3.71
CA TYR A 114 -3.86 -0.63 2.67
C TYR A 114 -4.71 -1.56 1.79
N PHE A 115 -5.51 -2.45 2.40
CA PHE A 115 -6.37 -3.38 1.66
C PHE A 115 -7.43 -2.65 0.82
N ALA A 116 -8.03 -1.57 1.33
CA ALA A 116 -9.00 -0.77 0.60
C ALA A 116 -8.39 -0.06 -0.64
N PHE A 117 -7.08 0.11 -0.67
CA PHE A 117 -6.33 0.72 -1.77
C PHE A 117 -5.65 -0.31 -2.68
N LEU A 118 -5.85 -1.61 -2.49
CA LEU A 118 -5.35 -2.59 -3.47
C LEU A 118 -6.14 -2.48 -4.79
N PRO A 119 -5.49 -2.69 -5.94
CA PRO A 119 -4.06 -2.97 -6.13
C PRO A 119 -3.18 -1.70 -6.24
N TYR A 120 -3.73 -0.49 -6.07
CA TYR A 120 -2.97 0.77 -6.20
C TYR A 120 -1.72 0.83 -5.31
N GLY A 121 -1.82 0.32 -4.08
CA GLY A 121 -0.68 0.20 -3.16
C GLY A 121 0.49 -0.65 -3.68
N LEU A 122 0.26 -1.53 -4.66
CA LEU A 122 1.32 -2.38 -5.21
C LEU A 122 2.35 -1.59 -6.01
N ASN A 123 2.06 -0.36 -6.47
CA ASN A 123 3.07 0.47 -7.14
C ASN A 123 4.02 1.21 -6.18
N ASP A 124 3.95 0.94 -4.87
CA ASP A 124 4.93 1.43 -3.92
C ASP A 124 6.36 0.94 -4.30
N PRO A 125 7.40 1.78 -4.19
CA PRO A 125 8.78 1.38 -4.48
C PRO A 125 9.32 0.24 -3.61
N SER A 126 8.80 0.08 -2.38
CA SER A 126 9.17 -1.01 -1.47
C SER A 126 8.58 -2.36 -1.87
N ALA A 127 7.51 -2.37 -2.69
CA ALA A 127 6.89 -3.59 -3.18
C ALA A 127 7.71 -4.17 -4.35
N MET A 128 8.27 -5.35 -4.15
CA MET A 128 9.02 -6.11 -5.14
C MET A 128 8.09 -7.13 -5.78
N LYS A 129 7.96 -7.11 -7.11
CA LYS A 129 7.01 -7.95 -7.85
C LYS A 129 7.72 -9.00 -8.68
N SER A 130 7.21 -10.22 -8.67
CA SER A 130 7.68 -11.34 -9.49
C SER A 130 6.51 -11.98 -10.23
N TYR A 131 6.63 -12.14 -11.54
CA TYR A 131 5.63 -12.84 -12.33
C TYR A 131 5.87 -14.34 -12.29
N LEU A 132 4.89 -15.11 -11.84
CA LEU A 132 4.99 -16.56 -11.69
C LEU A 132 4.40 -17.35 -12.87
N GLY A 133 3.81 -16.65 -13.85
CA GLY A 133 3.19 -17.25 -15.02
C GLY A 133 1.67 -17.17 -14.99
N GLU A 134 1.03 -17.85 -15.93
CA GLU A 134 -0.42 -17.99 -15.98
C GLU A 134 -0.88 -19.25 -15.24
N THR A 135 -2.06 -19.18 -14.63
CA THR A 135 -2.70 -20.31 -13.97
C THR A 135 -4.20 -20.29 -14.24
N THR A 136 -4.85 -21.44 -14.09
CA THR A 136 -6.29 -21.57 -14.25
C THR A 136 -6.92 -21.93 -12.91
N LEU A 137 -7.90 -21.16 -12.46
CA LEU A 137 -8.69 -21.44 -11.27
C LEU A 137 -10.17 -21.37 -11.63
N ASN A 138 -10.95 -22.38 -11.26
CA ASN A 138 -12.39 -22.46 -11.55
C ASN A 138 -12.79 -22.27 -13.03
N GLY A 139 -11.87 -22.55 -13.97
CA GLY A 139 -12.11 -22.40 -15.41
C GLY A 139 -11.74 -21.03 -15.99
N GLU A 140 -11.26 -20.11 -15.16
CA GLU A 140 -10.80 -18.78 -15.56
C GLU A 140 -9.27 -18.68 -15.49
N ASN A 141 -8.67 -17.87 -16.36
CA ASN A 141 -7.22 -17.72 -16.48
C ASN A 141 -6.73 -16.46 -15.78
N TYR A 142 -5.61 -16.60 -15.07
CA TYR A 142 -5.03 -15.55 -14.24
C TYR A 142 -3.54 -15.41 -14.49
N HIS A 143 -3.06 -14.17 -14.53
CA HIS A 143 -1.70 -13.83 -14.23
C HIS A 143 -1.44 -13.99 -12.73
N LEU A 144 -0.49 -14.84 -12.36
CA LEU A 144 -0.07 -14.99 -10.97
C LEU A 144 1.13 -14.07 -10.69
N VAL A 145 0.94 -13.11 -9.80
CA VAL A 145 1.98 -12.17 -9.38
C VAL A 145 2.28 -12.38 -7.90
N LYS A 146 3.55 -12.60 -7.58
CA LYS A 146 4.06 -12.58 -6.21
C LYS A 146 4.56 -11.18 -5.86
N VAL A 147 4.24 -10.73 -4.65
CA VAL A 147 4.73 -9.47 -4.09
C VAL A 147 5.37 -9.76 -2.73
N THR A 148 6.57 -9.22 -2.54
CA THR A 148 7.28 -9.14 -1.25
C THR A 148 7.67 -7.69 -0.99
N PHE A 149 8.09 -7.35 0.23
CA PHE A 149 8.46 -5.98 0.58
C PHE A 149 9.93 -5.88 0.97
N GLN A 150 10.57 -4.76 0.64
CA GLN A 150 11.92 -4.47 1.11
C GLN A 150 11.91 -4.25 2.63
N GLN A 151 12.99 -4.67 3.30
CA GLN A 151 13.18 -4.45 4.73
C GLN A 151 13.07 -2.96 5.10
N ASP A 152 13.61 -2.08 4.26
CA ASP A 152 13.41 -0.64 4.35
C ASP A 152 12.07 -0.25 3.68
N GLY A 153 11.03 -0.09 4.49
CA GLY A 153 9.69 0.35 4.06
C GLY A 153 8.60 -0.71 4.19
N GLY A 154 8.94 -1.99 4.34
CA GLY A 154 8.01 -3.10 4.60
C GLY A 154 7.55 -3.22 6.06
N GLY A 155 8.18 -2.51 6.99
CA GLY A 155 7.87 -2.61 8.43
C GLY A 155 8.35 -3.93 9.04
N GLU A 156 7.69 -4.39 10.11
CA GLU A 156 7.98 -5.67 10.78
C GLU A 156 7.61 -6.90 9.92
N ASP A 157 6.97 -6.67 8.77
CA ASP A 157 6.30 -7.65 7.91
C ASP A 157 7.10 -7.95 6.61
N PHE A 158 8.41 -7.66 6.58
CA PHE A 158 9.24 -7.80 5.36
C PHE A 158 9.38 -9.25 4.85
N ASP A 159 9.13 -10.24 5.72
CA ASP A 159 9.18 -11.67 5.39
C ASP A 159 7.87 -12.18 4.76
N ASP A 160 6.86 -11.31 4.61
CA ASP A 160 5.56 -11.71 4.09
C ASP A 160 5.57 -11.87 2.57
N GLU A 161 4.91 -12.93 2.13
CA GLU A 161 4.70 -13.21 0.71
C GLU A 161 3.23 -13.10 0.37
N PHE A 162 2.92 -12.28 -0.64
CA PHE A 162 1.57 -12.12 -1.17
C PHE A 162 1.51 -12.68 -2.59
N LEU A 163 0.44 -13.41 -2.90
CA LEU A 163 0.11 -13.88 -4.23
C LEU A 163 -1.19 -13.24 -4.69
N TYR A 164 -1.18 -12.71 -5.90
CA TYR A 164 -2.32 -12.08 -6.54
C TYR A 164 -2.65 -12.83 -7.84
N TRP A 165 -3.91 -13.26 -7.96
CA TRP A 165 -4.46 -13.78 -9.20
C TRP A 165 -5.21 -12.65 -9.91
N ILE A 166 -4.60 -12.17 -10.99
CA ILE A 166 -5.09 -11.05 -11.79
C ILE A 166 -5.66 -11.59 -13.10
N GLY A 167 -6.93 -11.34 -13.40
CA GLY A 167 -7.59 -11.86 -14.62
C GLY A 167 -6.80 -11.50 -15.88
N THR A 168 -6.62 -12.46 -16.80
CA THR A 168 -5.86 -12.19 -18.04
C THR A 168 -6.64 -11.35 -19.04
N GLU A 169 -7.97 -11.32 -18.93
CA GLU A 169 -8.86 -10.58 -19.83
C GLU A 169 -9.21 -9.18 -19.31
N ASP A 170 -9.54 -9.04 -18.03
CA ASP A 170 -10.05 -7.81 -17.42
C ASP A 170 -9.09 -7.14 -16.43
N PHE A 171 -8.02 -7.83 -16.02
CA PHE A 171 -7.04 -7.39 -15.04
C PHE A 171 -7.62 -7.10 -13.63
N TYR A 172 -8.79 -7.64 -13.28
CA TYR A 172 -9.29 -7.57 -11.91
C TYR A 172 -8.53 -8.52 -10.98
N VAL A 173 -8.39 -8.15 -9.71
CA VAL A 173 -7.80 -9.01 -8.68
C VAL A 173 -8.95 -9.82 -8.07
N ASP A 174 -9.01 -11.11 -8.39
CA ASP A 174 -10.10 -11.96 -7.92
C ASP A 174 -9.71 -12.76 -6.68
N PHE A 175 -8.42 -13.11 -6.58
CA PHE A 175 -7.90 -13.85 -5.44
C PHE A 175 -6.60 -13.25 -4.95
N MET A 176 -6.45 -13.29 -3.64
CA MET A 176 -5.22 -12.96 -2.95
C MET A 176 -4.98 -14.02 -1.88
N ALA A 177 -3.74 -14.49 -1.79
CA ALA A 177 -3.26 -15.32 -0.69
C ALA A 177 -2.03 -14.66 -0.09
N TYR A 178 -1.79 -14.92 1.19
CA TYR A 178 -0.63 -14.41 1.90
C TYR A 178 -0.07 -15.49 2.82
N SER A 179 1.22 -15.39 3.10
CA SER A 179 1.90 -16.22 4.08
C SER A 179 2.65 -15.30 5.05
N TYR A 180 2.23 -15.31 6.31
CA TYR A 180 2.87 -14.59 7.40
C TYR A 180 3.89 -15.47 8.11
N HIS A 181 5.00 -14.89 8.55
CA HIS A 181 5.88 -15.54 9.54
C HIS A 181 5.68 -14.89 10.90
N THR A 182 4.59 -15.25 11.60
CA THR A 182 4.43 -14.90 13.02
C THR A 182 4.76 -16.10 13.89
N ASP A 183 5.29 -15.86 15.10
CA ASP A 183 5.69 -16.85 16.11
C ASP A 183 4.62 -17.95 16.38
N GLY A 184 4.51 -18.93 15.46
CA GLY A 184 3.62 -20.09 15.56
C GLY A 184 2.21 -19.95 14.97
N GLY A 185 1.92 -18.95 14.13
CA GLY A 185 0.58 -18.77 13.54
C GLY A 185 0.58 -18.40 12.06
N GLY A 186 -0.17 -19.17 11.27
CA GLY A 186 -0.58 -18.90 9.88
C GLY A 186 -2.02 -19.36 9.68
#